data_AF-A0A0F9F7S7-F1
#
_entry.id   AF-A0A0F9F7S7-F1
#
_cell.length_a   1.000
_cell.length_b   1.000
_cell.length_c   1.000
_cell.angle_alpha   90.00
_cell.angle_beta   90.00
_cell.angle_gamma   90.00
#
_symmetry.space_group_name_H-M   'P 1'
#
loop_
_entity.id
_entity.type
_entity.pdbx_description
1 polymer ?
#
loop_
_entity_poly.entity_id
_entity_poly.type
_entity_poly.pdbx_seq_one_letter_code
_entity_poly.pdbx_strand_id
1 'polypeptide(L)'
;MNSKSYIEKIIKDTNKAFIEKELRPFLKIPSITLNKEGIKEAKEFLISYIKSFSEDIEEYSGEINPLILARIKGNIKESMLIYMMYDTQPVNKQNKWICDPFGAEIRILPSPLDMLGECIIARGAYNSKTPLMCFLNVVKELKKREELPISLFLLFDAEEEKG
;
A
#
# COMPACT_ATOMS: atom_id res chain seq x y z
N MET A 1 27.59 1.15 -10.79
CA MET A 1 26.76 0.86 -9.60
C MET A 1 26.21 -0.54 -9.75
N ASN A 2 26.27 -1.39 -8.72
CA ASN A 2 25.58 -2.69 -8.75
C ASN A 2 24.04 -2.43 -8.73
N SER A 3 23.24 -3.29 -9.36
CA SER A 3 21.79 -3.10 -9.53
C SER A 3 21.07 -2.77 -8.22
N LYS A 4 21.48 -3.40 -7.11
CA LYS A 4 20.97 -3.12 -5.76
C LYS A 4 21.16 -1.66 -5.33
N SER A 5 22.37 -1.10 -5.51
CA SER A 5 22.68 0.28 -5.14
C SER A 5 21.91 1.33 -5.97
N TYR A 6 21.47 0.95 -7.17
CA TYR A 6 20.70 1.81 -8.07
C TYR A 6 19.23 1.91 -7.65
N ILE A 7 18.59 0.77 -7.35
CA ILE A 7 17.20 0.76 -6.86
C ILE A 7 17.08 1.47 -5.50
N GLU A 8 18.04 1.24 -4.60
CA GLU A 8 18.08 1.94 -3.31
C GLU A 8 18.15 3.47 -3.47
N LYS A 9 18.89 3.96 -4.48
CA LYS A 9 18.97 5.37 -4.78
C LYS A 9 17.63 5.92 -5.29
N ILE A 10 16.97 5.24 -6.23
CA ILE A 10 15.66 5.65 -6.76
C ILE A 10 14.63 5.76 -5.63
N ILE A 11 14.60 4.77 -4.74
CA ILE A 11 13.70 4.77 -3.59
C ILE A 11 13.99 5.98 -2.70
N LYS A 12 15.26 6.22 -2.34
CA LYS A 12 15.63 7.37 -1.50
C LYS A 12 15.27 8.72 -2.12
N ASP A 13 15.54 8.88 -3.41
CA ASP A 13 15.31 10.13 -4.14
C ASP A 13 13.81 10.45 -4.26
N THR A 14 12.94 9.43 -4.30
CA THR A 14 11.48 9.59 -4.42
C THR A 14 10.74 9.54 -3.07
N ASN A 15 11.41 9.10 -1.99
CA ASN A 15 10.77 8.68 -0.75
C ASN A 15 9.90 9.77 -0.10
N LYS A 16 10.41 11.00 0.00
CA LYS A 16 9.70 12.09 0.66
C LYS A 16 8.38 12.42 -0.06
N ALA A 17 8.42 12.51 -1.39
CA ALA A 17 7.24 12.80 -2.19
C ALA A 17 6.24 11.64 -2.14
N PHE A 18 6.72 10.40 -2.21
CA PHE A 18 5.90 9.18 -2.05
C PHE A 18 5.17 9.16 -0.70
N ILE A 19 5.89 9.37 0.40
CA ILE A 19 5.32 9.38 1.75
C ILE A 19 4.19 10.42 1.84
N GLU A 20 4.46 11.65 1.41
CA GLU A 20 3.53 12.77 1.60
C GLU A 20 2.32 12.73 0.66
N LYS A 21 2.52 12.36 -0.61
CA LYS A 21 1.49 12.51 -1.65
C LYS A 21 0.74 11.23 -1.96
N GLU A 22 1.26 10.07 -1.55
CA GLU A 22 0.72 8.79 -1.97
C GLU A 22 0.44 7.89 -0.76
N LEU A 23 1.43 7.62 0.09
CA LEU A 23 1.27 6.74 1.24
C LEU A 23 0.35 7.34 2.32
N ARG A 24 0.64 8.55 2.80
CA ARG A 24 -0.15 9.18 3.87
C ARG A 24 -1.62 9.37 3.47
N PRO A 25 -1.96 9.84 2.26
CA PRO A 25 -3.34 9.87 1.80
C PRO A 25 -4.04 8.51 1.87
N PHE A 26 -3.39 7.43 1.44
CA PHE A 26 -3.97 6.09 1.51
C PHE A 26 -4.19 5.59 2.95
N LEU A 27 -3.28 5.93 3.86
CA LEU A 27 -3.38 5.60 5.29
C LEU A 27 -4.53 6.36 5.98
N LYS A 28 -4.92 7.53 5.47
CA LYS A 28 -6.04 8.30 6.01
C LYS A 28 -7.41 7.71 5.66
N ILE A 29 -7.48 6.81 4.69
CA ILE A 29 -8.73 6.15 4.31
C ILE A 29 -9.10 5.10 5.35
N PRO A 30 -10.27 5.18 6.01
CA PRO A 30 -10.67 4.23 7.04
C PRO A 30 -11.28 2.95 6.45
N SER A 31 -10.49 2.19 5.69
CA SER A 31 -10.88 0.90 5.10
C SER A 31 -10.92 -0.22 6.15
N ILE A 32 -11.77 -0.04 7.16
CA ILE A 32 -12.11 -1.13 8.08
C ILE A 32 -12.98 -2.12 7.30
N THR A 33 -12.79 -3.43 7.49
CA THR A 33 -13.47 -4.48 6.69
C THR A 33 -14.99 -4.30 6.61
N LEU A 34 -15.64 -3.84 7.69
CA LEU A 34 -17.10 -3.63 7.72
C LEU A 34 -17.52 -2.20 7.37
N ASN A 35 -16.59 -1.30 7.06
CA ASN A 35 -16.85 0.06 6.60
C ASN A 35 -16.91 0.10 5.06
N LYS A 36 -18.11 -0.10 4.49
CA LYS A 36 -18.32 -0.14 3.04
C LYS A 36 -17.84 1.12 2.32
N GLU A 37 -18.02 2.30 2.91
CA GLU A 37 -17.59 3.56 2.30
C GLU A 37 -16.06 3.66 2.28
N GLY A 38 -15.39 3.33 3.39
CA GLY A 38 -13.93 3.32 3.47
C GLY A 38 -13.29 2.26 2.56
N ILE A 39 -13.91 1.09 2.42
CA ILE A 39 -13.47 0.05 1.48
C ILE A 39 -13.62 0.53 0.03
N LYS A 40 -14.75 1.16 -0.30
CA LYS A 40 -14.97 1.73 -1.64
C LYS A 40 -13.92 2.81 -1.95
N GLU A 41 -13.68 3.72 -1.03
CA GLU A 41 -12.68 4.79 -1.19
C GLU A 41 -11.26 4.21 -1.37
N ALA A 42 -10.88 3.21 -0.55
CA ALA A 42 -9.56 2.57 -0.66
C ALA A 42 -9.40 1.80 -1.98
N LYS A 43 -10.46 1.11 -2.43
CA LYS A 43 -10.49 0.44 -3.74
C LYS A 43 -10.28 1.43 -4.87
N GLU A 44 -11.05 2.52 -4.88
CA GLU A 44 -10.95 3.57 -5.91
C GLU A 44 -9.57 4.24 -5.91
N PHE A 45 -8.98 4.46 -4.73
CA PHE A 45 -7.61 4.94 -4.60
C PHE A 45 -6.61 3.96 -5.24
N LEU A 46 -6.68 2.66 -4.91
CA LEU A 46 -5.76 1.65 -5.44
C LEU A 46 -5.89 1.51 -6.96
N ILE A 47 -7.10 1.44 -7.49
CA ILE A 47 -7.34 1.37 -8.94
C ILE A 47 -6.74 2.60 -9.61
N SER A 48 -7.01 3.80 -9.08
CA SER A 48 -6.44 5.04 -9.61
C SER A 48 -4.90 5.02 -9.59
N TYR A 49 -4.32 4.53 -8.50
CA TYR A 49 -2.87 4.45 -8.32
C TYR A 49 -2.21 3.52 -9.35
N ILE A 50 -2.75 2.31 -9.53
CA ILE A 50 -2.16 1.28 -10.39
C ILE A 50 -2.50 1.45 -11.88
N LYS A 51 -3.57 2.19 -12.21
CA LYS A 51 -4.05 2.38 -13.59
C LYS A 51 -2.98 2.87 -14.57
N SER A 52 -2.00 3.64 -14.10
CA SER A 52 -0.93 4.17 -14.96
C SER A 52 0.13 3.14 -15.36
N PHE A 53 0.20 1.99 -14.68
CA PHE A 53 1.25 0.99 -14.91
C PHE A 53 0.77 -0.47 -14.95
N SER A 54 -0.54 -0.70 -14.87
CA SER A 54 -1.18 -2.00 -15.13
C SER A 54 -1.74 -2.06 -16.54
N GLU A 55 -1.63 -3.22 -17.20
CA GLU A 55 -2.26 -3.45 -18.51
C GLU A 55 -3.74 -3.80 -18.38
N ASP A 56 -4.13 -4.40 -17.26
CA ASP A 56 -5.50 -4.80 -16.99
C ASP A 56 -5.82 -4.71 -15.49
N ILE A 57 -7.07 -4.39 -15.18
CA ILE A 57 -7.60 -4.30 -13.81
C ILE A 57 -9.03 -4.83 -13.85
N GLU A 58 -9.23 -5.95 -13.17
CA GLU A 58 -10.52 -6.61 -13.04
C GLU A 58 -10.99 -6.54 -11.59
N GLU A 59 -12.27 -6.25 -11.40
CA GLU A 59 -12.92 -6.29 -10.09
C GLU A 59 -13.77 -7.55 -9.99
N TYR A 60 -13.68 -8.22 -8.85
CA TYR A 60 -14.44 -9.42 -8.53
C TYR A 60 -15.27 -9.16 -7.28
N SER A 61 -16.48 -9.72 -7.23
CA SER A 61 -17.28 -9.73 -6.00
C SER A 61 -16.68 -10.74 -5.01
N GLY A 62 -16.40 -10.31 -3.78
CA GLY A 62 -16.19 -11.20 -2.63
C GLY A 62 -17.49 -11.44 -1.88
N GLU A 63 -17.40 -12.03 -0.68
CA GLU A 63 -18.56 -12.31 0.16
C GLU A 63 -19.15 -11.03 0.78
N ILE A 64 -18.27 -10.10 1.15
CA ILE A 64 -18.57 -8.84 1.86
C ILE A 64 -18.07 -7.63 1.05
N ASN A 65 -16.84 -7.72 0.54
CA ASN A 65 -16.06 -6.67 -0.11
C ASN A 65 -15.48 -7.18 -1.44
N PRO A 66 -15.15 -6.27 -2.38
CA PRO A 66 -14.60 -6.68 -3.67
C PRO A 66 -13.13 -7.11 -3.56
N LEU A 67 -12.71 -7.96 -4.50
CA LEU A 67 -11.29 -8.23 -4.79
C LEU A 67 -10.89 -7.51 -6.08
N ILE A 68 -9.63 -7.11 -6.17
CA ILE A 68 -9.06 -6.50 -7.38
C ILE A 68 -7.94 -7.39 -7.88
N LEU A 69 -7.99 -7.78 -9.15
CA LEU A 69 -6.90 -8.45 -9.84
C LEU A 69 -6.32 -7.50 -10.88
N ALA A 70 -5.05 -7.15 -10.74
CA ALA A 70 -4.34 -6.34 -11.72
C ALA A 70 -3.21 -7.11 -12.37
N ARG A 71 -3.03 -6.92 -13.68
CA ARG A 71 -1.91 -7.48 -14.44
C ARG A 71 -0.91 -6.40 -14.81
N ILE A 72 0.37 -6.71 -14.60
CA ILE A 72 1.51 -5.83 -14.86
C ILE A 72 2.56 -6.64 -15.66
N LYS A 73 2.88 -6.28 -16.90
CA LYS A 73 3.85 -7.01 -17.73
C LYS A 73 5.28 -6.67 -17.34
N GLY A 74 6.11 -7.68 -17.13
CA GLY A 74 7.56 -7.49 -17.01
C GLY A 74 8.26 -7.80 -18.31
N ASN A 75 9.58 -7.91 -18.22
CA ASN A 75 10.47 -8.15 -19.36
C ASN A 75 10.52 -9.63 -19.78
N ILE A 76 9.91 -10.53 -19.00
CA ILE A 76 9.79 -11.97 -19.30
C ILE A 76 8.33 -12.44 -19.29
N LYS A 77 8.08 -13.63 -19.88
CA LYS A 77 6.74 -14.20 -20.05
C LYS A 77 6.18 -14.78 -18.75
N GLU A 78 7.04 -15.28 -17.88
CA GLU A 78 6.70 -15.81 -16.57
C GLU A 78 6.04 -14.73 -15.71
N SER A 79 5.11 -15.17 -14.87
CA SER A 79 4.34 -14.29 -14.00
C SER A 79 4.40 -14.77 -12.56
N MET A 80 4.42 -13.83 -11.62
CA MET A 80 4.33 -14.08 -10.19
C MET A 80 3.04 -13.45 -9.64
N LEU A 81 2.28 -14.20 -8.84
CA LEU A 81 1.14 -13.67 -8.11
C LEU A 81 1.62 -13.09 -6.78
N ILE A 82 1.22 -11.86 -6.51
CA ILE A 82 1.45 -11.18 -5.24
C ILE A 82 0.09 -10.89 -4.60
N TYR A 83 -0.15 -11.54 -3.47
CA TYR A 83 -1.30 -11.29 -2.62
C TYR A 83 -1.02 -10.10 -1.71
N MET A 84 -1.97 -9.18 -1.62
CA MET A 84 -1.96 -8.05 -0.71
C MET A 84 -3.38 -7.84 -0.21
N MET A 85 -3.52 -7.26 0.98
CA MET A 85 -4.80 -6.86 1.55
C MET A 85 -4.84 -5.33 1.70
N TYR A 86 -6.01 -4.72 1.67
CA TYR A 86 -6.18 -3.27 1.85
C TYR A 86 -7.29 -2.88 2.83
N ASP A 87 -8.01 -3.86 3.39
CA ASP A 87 -8.81 -3.66 4.58
C ASP A 87 -7.93 -3.64 5.84
N THR A 88 -8.54 -3.29 6.97
CA THR A 88 -7.85 -3.13 8.24
C THR A 88 -8.76 -3.50 9.39
N GLN A 89 -8.18 -3.94 10.52
CA GLN A 89 -8.93 -4.09 11.76
C GLN A 89 -9.63 -2.78 12.19
N PRO A 90 -10.80 -2.88 12.88
CA PRO A 90 -11.39 -1.75 13.57
C PRO A 90 -10.42 -1.07 14.55
N VAL A 91 -10.67 0.22 14.81
CA VAL A 91 -9.96 0.93 15.87
C VAL A 91 -10.59 0.62 17.22
N ASN A 92 -9.89 -0.18 18.03
CA ASN A 92 -10.25 -0.41 19.42
C ASN A 92 -9.64 0.68 20.31
N LYS A 93 -10.39 1.14 21.33
CA LYS A 93 -9.93 2.06 22.38
C LYS A 93 -9.31 3.35 21.80
N GLN A 94 -10.10 4.11 21.05
CA GLN A 94 -9.65 5.35 20.38
C GLN A 94 -8.89 6.31 21.32
N ASN A 95 -9.32 6.44 22.57
CA ASN A 95 -8.67 7.27 23.60
C ASN A 95 -7.25 6.83 24.01
N LYS A 96 -6.78 5.65 23.57
CA LYS A 96 -5.41 5.18 23.80
C LYS A 96 -4.45 5.51 22.66
N TRP A 97 -4.95 6.04 21.54
CA TRP A 97 -4.08 6.49 20.46
C TRP A 97 -3.44 7.83 20.82
N ILE A 98 -2.16 7.97 20.47
CA ILE A 98 -1.41 9.21 20.69
C ILE A 98 -1.71 10.31 19.65
N CYS A 99 -2.47 9.95 18.62
CA CYS A 99 -2.95 10.80 17.54
C CYS A 99 -4.19 10.17 16.89
N ASP A 100 -4.80 10.83 15.90
CA ASP A 100 -5.89 10.22 15.13
C ASP A 100 -5.38 8.93 14.44
N PRO A 101 -6.03 7.75 14.64
CA PRO A 101 -5.67 6.51 13.96
C PRO A 101 -5.72 6.61 12.44
N PHE A 102 -6.51 7.52 11.86
CA PHE A 102 -6.58 7.77 10.42
C PHE A 102 -5.97 9.13 10.06
N GLY A 103 -5.14 9.72 10.93
CA GLY A 103 -4.43 10.98 10.66
C GLY A 103 -3.13 10.82 9.87
N ALA A 104 -2.53 9.62 9.88
CA ALA A 104 -1.22 9.34 9.29
C ALA A 104 -0.15 10.36 9.71
N GLU A 105 -0.03 10.59 11.02
CA GLU A 105 0.89 11.56 11.59
C GLU A 105 2.32 10.99 11.68
N ILE A 106 3.32 11.83 11.41
CA ILE A 106 4.73 11.49 11.66
C ILE A 106 5.10 12.00 13.05
N ARG A 107 5.61 11.11 13.91
CA ARG A 107 5.99 11.43 15.28
C ARG A 107 7.27 10.72 15.68
N ILE A 108 8.05 11.34 16.55
CA ILE A 108 9.07 10.66 17.35
C ILE A 108 8.38 10.11 18.59
N LEU A 109 8.52 8.81 18.84
CA LEU A 109 7.89 8.15 19.98
C LEU A 109 8.72 8.39 21.26
N PRO A 110 8.11 8.31 22.46
CA PRO A 110 8.86 8.37 23.71
C PRO A 110 9.82 7.18 23.86
N SER A 111 10.88 7.36 24.66
CA SER A 111 11.81 6.28 25.00
C SER A 111 11.09 5.06 25.59
N PRO A 112 11.47 3.82 25.21
CA PRO A 112 12.66 3.49 24.40
C PRO A 112 12.39 3.45 22.88
N LEU A 113 11.22 3.87 22.41
CA LEU A 113 10.84 3.79 20.99
C LEU A 113 11.33 4.98 20.17
N ASP A 114 11.92 5.99 20.80
CA ASP A 114 12.62 7.10 20.16
C ASP A 114 13.78 6.62 19.27
N MET A 115 14.37 5.46 19.58
CA MET A 115 15.40 4.82 18.75
C MET A 115 14.95 4.47 17.32
N LEU A 116 13.64 4.40 17.07
CA LEU A 116 13.07 4.16 15.75
C LEU A 116 13.09 5.44 14.87
N GLY A 117 13.35 6.60 15.47
CA GLY A 117 13.28 7.89 14.80
C GLY A 117 11.85 8.31 14.48
N GLU A 118 11.68 9.01 13.36
CA GLU A 118 10.37 9.42 12.85
C GLU A 118 9.53 8.21 12.43
N CYS A 119 8.36 8.05 13.05
CA CYS A 119 7.43 6.96 12.80
C CYS A 119 6.11 7.51 12.26
N ILE A 120 5.55 6.89 11.22
CA ILE A 120 4.16 7.14 10.80
C ILE A 120 3.22 6.36 11.72
N ILE A 121 2.30 7.07 12.37
CA ILE A 121 1.32 6.50 13.28
C ILE A 121 -0.06 6.54 12.59
N ALA A 122 -0.55 5.35 12.20
CA ALA A 122 -1.89 5.14 11.67
C ALA A 122 -2.35 3.68 11.78
N ARG A 123 -3.66 3.47 11.84
CA ARG A 123 -4.30 2.19 11.50
C ARG A 123 -3.99 1.88 10.04
N GLY A 124 -3.48 0.68 9.79
CA GLY A 124 -3.04 0.28 8.45
C GLY A 124 -1.56 0.54 8.19
N ALA A 125 -0.85 1.30 9.04
CA ALA A 125 0.54 1.69 8.80
C ALA A 125 1.45 0.47 8.62
N TYR A 126 1.38 -0.52 9.51
CA TYR A 126 2.15 -1.75 9.35
C TYR A 126 1.34 -2.85 8.68
N ASN A 127 0.20 -3.25 9.27
CA ASN A 127 -0.74 -4.20 8.67
C ASN A 127 -1.90 -3.45 7.98
N SER A 128 -1.90 -3.29 6.66
CA SER A 128 -0.93 -3.77 5.65
C SER A 128 -0.50 -2.69 4.63
N LYS A 129 -1.02 -1.47 4.77
CA LYS A 129 -1.06 -0.46 3.70
C LYS A 129 0.31 0.09 3.32
N THR A 130 1.22 0.28 4.27
CA THR A 130 2.57 0.76 3.91
C THR A 130 3.37 -0.28 3.14
N PRO A 131 3.48 -1.56 3.57
CA PRO A 131 4.09 -2.60 2.75
C PRO A 131 3.50 -2.68 1.33
N LEU A 132 2.17 -2.65 1.21
CA LEU A 132 1.47 -2.61 -0.07
C LEU A 132 1.94 -1.43 -0.92
N MET A 133 1.80 -0.20 -0.43
CA MET A 133 2.12 1.01 -1.20
C MET A 133 3.61 1.11 -1.55
N CYS A 134 4.50 0.68 -0.65
CA CYS A 134 5.94 0.63 -0.90
C CYS A 134 6.27 -0.33 -2.05
N PHE A 135 5.66 -1.53 -2.05
CA PHE A 135 5.82 -2.48 -3.14
C PHE A 135 5.33 -1.90 -4.47
N LEU A 136 4.13 -1.31 -4.48
CA LEU A 136 3.58 -0.69 -5.69
C LEU A 136 4.43 0.49 -6.18
N ASN A 137 5.04 1.27 -5.28
CA ASN A 137 5.95 2.35 -5.67
C ASN A 137 7.19 1.82 -6.40
N VAL A 138 7.78 0.73 -5.91
CA VAL A 138 8.92 0.08 -6.60
C VAL A 138 8.49 -0.43 -7.97
N VAL A 139 7.33 -1.10 -8.07
CA VAL A 139 6.80 -1.58 -9.34
C VAL A 139 6.55 -0.43 -10.32
N LYS A 140 5.92 0.66 -9.86
CA LYS A 140 5.67 1.88 -10.64
C LYS A 140 6.97 2.48 -11.18
N GLU A 141 8.00 2.62 -10.34
CA GLU A 141 9.28 3.21 -10.75
C GLU A 141 10.06 2.31 -11.73
N LEU A 142 10.04 0.98 -11.52
CA LEU A 142 10.60 0.03 -12.48
C LEU A 142 9.85 0.04 -13.81
N LYS A 143 8.52 0.13 -13.78
CA LYS A 143 7.68 0.15 -14.98
C LYS A 143 7.88 1.42 -15.82
N LYS A 144 8.02 2.59 -15.20
CA LYS A 144 8.38 3.84 -15.89
C LYS A 144 9.70 3.77 -16.66
N ARG A 145 10.59 2.85 -16.27
CA ARG A 145 11.93 2.66 -16.84
C ARG A 145 12.03 1.44 -17.73
N GLU A 146 10.94 0.69 -17.91
CA GLU A 146 10.94 -0.60 -18.62
C GLU A 146 11.91 -1.63 -18.00
N GLU A 147 12.13 -1.53 -16.67
CA GLU A 147 13.08 -2.34 -15.90
C GLU A 147 12.39 -3.40 -15.02
N LEU A 148 11.07 -3.59 -15.14
CA LEU A 148 10.36 -4.59 -14.33
C LEU A 148 10.75 -6.00 -14.81
N PRO A 149 11.43 -6.82 -13.98
CA PRO A 149 12.08 -8.03 -14.46
C PRO A 149 11.10 -9.18 -14.74
N ILE A 150 9.94 -9.20 -14.08
CA ILE A 150 8.94 -10.27 -14.16
C ILE A 150 7.54 -9.70 -14.22
N SER A 151 6.65 -10.37 -14.96
CA SER A 151 5.24 -10.00 -14.96
C SER A 151 4.61 -10.30 -13.60
N LEU A 152 3.68 -9.46 -13.16
CA LEU A 152 2.99 -9.60 -11.90
C LEU A 152 1.49 -9.71 -12.13
N PHE A 153 0.87 -10.63 -11.39
CA PHE A 153 -0.53 -10.51 -11.02
C PHE A 153 -0.58 -9.98 -9.60
N LEU A 154 -1.31 -8.89 -9.38
CA LEU A 154 -1.52 -8.32 -8.06
C LEU A 154 -2.96 -8.61 -7.65
N LEU A 155 -3.13 -9.38 -6.58
CA LEU A 155 -4.44 -9.65 -6.00
C LEU A 155 -4.57 -8.81 -4.74
N PHE A 156 -5.51 -7.86 -4.75
CA PHE A 156 -5.84 -7.01 -3.61
C PHE A 156 -7.14 -7.50 -2.98
N ASP A 157 -7.05 -7.89 -1.72
CA ASP A 157 -8.13 -8.42 -0.90
C ASP A 157 -8.61 -7.39 0.13
N ALA A 158 -9.91 -7.35 0.39
CA ALA A 158 -10.53 -6.48 1.38
C ALA A 158 -11.31 -7.24 2.46
N GLU A 159 -11.02 -8.53 2.64
CA GLU A 159 -11.66 -9.38 3.64
C GLU A 159 -10.67 -10.09 4.58
N GLU A 160 -9.36 -9.86 4.43
CA GLU A 160 -8.32 -10.62 5.14
C GLU A 160 -8.50 -10.60 6.66
N GLU A 161 -8.91 -9.45 7.21
CA GLU A 161 -9.06 -9.27 8.66
C GLU A 161 -10.28 -10.02 9.25
N LYS A 162 -11.04 -10.72 8.41
CA LYS A 162 -12.17 -11.59 8.76
C LYS A 162 -11.96 -13.07 8.48
N GLY A 163 -10.88 -13.44 7.76
CA GLY A 163 -10.59 -14.82 7.35
C GLY A 163 -11.62 -15.40 6.40
#